data_AF-A0A164MRA0-F1
#
_entry.id   AF-A0A164MRA0-F1
#
_cell.length_a   1.000
_cell.length_b   1.000
_cell.length_c   1.000
_cell.angle_alpha   90.00
_cell.angle_beta   90.00
_cell.angle_gamma   90.00
#
_symmetry.space_group_name_H-M   'P 1'
#
loop_
_entity.id
_entity.type
_entity.pdbx_description
1 polymer ?
#
loop_
_entity_poly.entity_id
_entity_poly.type
_entity_poly.pdbx_seq_one_letter_code
_entity_poly.pdbx_strand_id
1 'polypeptide(L)'
;EDPVQMWALLKSVHELQRPTTRFNAYSSLFSIVKEENESLSMLITRVEDALNSCKDTCPQFYTLDDLDSDLAAMTLIRALPPSEFQPFTSLLSLLPQIDYLTVKEAILLEDVS
;
A
#
# COMPACT_ATOMS: atom_id res chain seq x y z
N GLU A 1 8.11 21.85 -27.12
CA GLU A 1 8.01 20.89 -26.01
C GLU A 1 7.84 19.50 -26.60
N ASP A 2 8.57 18.51 -26.10
CA ASP A 2 8.56 17.15 -26.62
C ASP A 2 7.43 16.35 -25.94
N PRO A 3 6.38 15.94 -26.67
CA PRO A 3 5.26 15.18 -26.11
C PRO A 3 5.71 13.84 -25.50
N VAL A 4 6.77 13.23 -26.01
CA VAL A 4 7.28 11.94 -25.51
C VAL A 4 7.92 12.11 -24.14
N GLN A 5 8.70 13.18 -23.94
CA GLN A 5 9.26 13.53 -22.64
C GLN A 5 8.16 13.90 -21.63
N MET A 6 7.12 14.63 -22.06
CA MET A 6 5.98 14.96 -21.21
C MET A 6 5.25 13.69 -20.73
N TRP A 7 5.01 12.73 -21.62
CA TRP A 7 4.39 11.45 -21.27
C TRP A 7 5.27 10.58 -20.37
N ALA A 8 6.58 10.56 -20.60
CA ALA A 8 7.51 9.83 -19.74
C ALA A 8 7.57 10.42 -18.32
N LEU A 9 7.53 11.76 -18.20
CA LEU A 9 7.48 12.46 -16.93
C LEU A 9 6.14 12.24 -16.21
N LEU A 10 5.02 12.29 -16.95
CA LEU A 10 3.70 12.04 -16.39
C LEU A 10 3.59 10.60 -15.88
N LYS A 11 4.14 9.65 -16.65
CA LYS A 11 4.24 8.26 -16.26
C LYS A 11 5.09 8.13 -15.00
N SER A 12 6.32 8.66 -14.96
CA SER A 12 7.18 8.52 -13.77
C SER A 12 6.58 9.14 -12.50
N VAL A 13 5.88 10.28 -12.61
CA VAL A 13 5.13 10.88 -11.49
C VAL A 13 3.98 9.98 -11.05
N HIS A 14 3.26 9.37 -11.98
CA HIS A 14 2.23 8.37 -11.68
C HIS A 14 2.81 7.08 -11.08
N GLU A 15 4.01 6.68 -11.49
CA GLU A 15 4.74 5.52 -10.95
C GLU A 15 5.27 5.77 -9.54
N LEU A 16 5.63 7.02 -9.20
CA LEU A 16 5.99 7.46 -7.85
C LEU A 16 4.83 7.36 -6.85
N GLN A 17 3.57 7.41 -7.31
CA GLN A 17 2.41 7.20 -6.44
C GLN A 17 2.17 5.72 -6.08
N ARG A 18 2.91 4.78 -6.70
CA ARG A 18 2.64 3.33 -6.57
C ARG A 18 2.76 2.78 -5.14
N PRO A 19 3.73 3.14 -4.29
CA PRO A 19 3.88 2.44 -3.00
C PRO A 19 2.76 2.73 -2.00
N THR A 20 2.39 3.99 -1.81
CA THR A 20 1.19 4.36 -1.02
C THR A 20 -0.08 3.79 -1.65
N THR A 21 -0.16 3.76 -2.98
CA THR A 21 -1.30 3.18 -3.69
C THR A 21 -1.42 1.65 -3.46
N ARG A 22 -0.30 0.91 -3.46
CA ARG A 22 -0.28 -0.53 -3.12
C ARG A 22 -0.68 -0.78 -1.68
N PHE A 23 -0.12 -0.02 -0.74
CA PHE A 23 -0.49 -0.11 0.68
C PHE A 23 -2.00 0.11 0.87
N ASN A 24 -2.56 1.12 0.20
CA ASN A 24 -4.00 1.39 0.25
C ASN A 24 -4.85 0.28 -0.39
N ALA A 25 -4.38 -0.32 -1.49
CA ALA A 25 -5.07 -1.43 -2.15
C ALA A 25 -5.14 -2.65 -1.22
N TYR A 26 -4.02 -3.07 -0.64
CA TYR A 26 -4.01 -4.14 0.36
C TYR A 26 -4.79 -3.77 1.61
N SER A 27 -4.74 -2.50 2.04
CA SER A 27 -5.52 -2.07 3.20
C SER A 27 -7.01 -2.21 2.96
N SER A 28 -7.46 -1.81 1.77
CA SER A 28 -8.84 -1.95 1.32
C SER A 28 -9.25 -3.42 1.23
N LEU A 29 -8.42 -4.27 0.63
CA LEU A 29 -8.65 -5.72 0.52
C LEU A 29 -8.89 -6.36 1.90
N PHE A 30 -7.99 -6.09 2.86
CA PHE A 30 -8.10 -6.66 4.21
C PHE A 30 -9.18 -6.01 5.08
N SER A 31 -9.72 -4.87 4.67
CA SER A 31 -10.83 -4.21 5.37
C SER A 31 -12.20 -4.70 4.89
N ILE A 32 -12.26 -5.56 3.87
CA ILE A 32 -13.53 -6.10 3.38
C ILE A 32 -14.16 -6.99 4.46
N VAL A 33 -15.36 -6.60 4.86
CA VAL A 33 -16.25 -7.37 5.72
C VAL A 33 -17.60 -7.46 5.01
N LYS A 34 -18.30 -8.58 5.22
CA LYS A 34 -19.65 -8.78 4.67
C LYS A 34 -20.62 -7.73 5.22
N GLU A 35 -21.32 -7.03 4.35
CA GLU A 35 -22.37 -6.09 4.76
C GLU A 35 -23.67 -6.83 5.14
N GLU A 36 -24.53 -6.22 5.96
CA GLU A 36 -25.78 -6.82 6.45
C GLU A 36 -26.70 -7.29 5.29
N ASN A 37 -26.86 -6.44 4.27
CA ASN A 37 -27.75 -6.69 3.12
C ASN A 37 -27.03 -7.25 1.88
N GLU A 38 -25.80 -7.72 2.03
CA GLU A 38 -25.00 -8.24 0.93
C GLU A 38 -25.16 -9.76 0.77
N SER A 39 -25.27 -10.25 -0.46
CA SER A 39 -25.21 -11.68 -0.76
C SER A 39 -23.77 -12.19 -0.76
N LEU A 40 -23.56 -13.48 -0.51
CA LEU A 40 -22.22 -14.08 -0.56
C LEU A 40 -21.57 -13.94 -1.94
N SER A 41 -22.36 -13.96 -3.01
CA SER A 41 -21.84 -13.74 -4.37
C SER A 41 -21.31 -12.32 -4.57
N MET A 42 -22.02 -11.31 -4.06
CA MET A 42 -21.56 -9.91 -4.13
C MET A 42 -20.30 -9.69 -3.30
N LEU A 43 -20.20 -10.33 -2.13
CA LEU A 43 -19.00 -10.31 -1.32
C LEU A 43 -17.79 -10.90 -2.08
N ILE A 44 -17.97 -12.07 -2.72
CA ILE A 44 -16.91 -12.71 -3.51
C ILE A 44 -16.45 -11.77 -4.63
N THR A 45 -17.38 -11.17 -5.38
CA THR A 45 -17.05 -10.22 -6.44
C THR A 45 -16.25 -9.03 -5.92
N ARG A 46 -16.62 -8.43 -4.78
CA ARG A 46 -15.85 -7.33 -4.18
C ARG A 46 -14.43 -7.75 -3.79
N VAL A 47 -14.25 -8.97 -3.26
CA VAL A 47 -12.93 -9.50 -2.93
C VAL A 47 -12.09 -9.70 -4.19
N GLU A 48 -12.69 -10.25 -5.27
CA GLU A 48 -12.03 -10.43 -6.56
C GLU A 48 -11.61 -9.08 -7.18
N ASP A 49 -12.49 -8.08 -7.15
CA ASP A 49 -12.22 -6.73 -7.64
C ASP A 49 -11.10 -6.04 -6.85
N ALA A 50 -11.11 -6.17 -5.53
CA ALA A 50 -10.05 -5.64 -4.68
C ALA A 50 -8.71 -6.35 -4.91
N LEU A 51 -8.73 -7.67 -5.13
CA LEU A 51 -7.53 -8.43 -5.46
C LEU A 51 -6.96 -8.03 -6.83
N ASN A 52 -7.82 -7.81 -7.83
CA ASN A 52 -7.40 -7.29 -9.13
C ASN A 52 -6.80 -5.89 -9.00
N SER A 53 -7.41 -5.02 -8.18
CA SER A 53 -6.85 -3.71 -7.88
C SER A 53 -5.45 -3.79 -7.26
N CYS A 54 -5.21 -4.75 -6.35
CA CYS A 54 -3.87 -4.98 -5.80
C CYS A 54 -2.87 -5.33 -6.91
N LYS A 55 -3.23 -6.24 -7.82
CA LYS A 55 -2.38 -6.64 -8.96
C LYS A 55 -2.10 -5.47 -9.91
N ASP A 56 -3.10 -4.64 -10.20
CA ASP A 56 -2.96 -3.49 -11.09
C ASP A 56 -2.01 -2.42 -10.51
N THR A 57 -1.89 -2.37 -9.18
CA THR A 57 -0.96 -1.48 -8.49
C THR A 57 0.48 -2.01 -8.41
N CYS A 58 0.71 -3.28 -8.74
CA CYS A 58 2.03 -3.88 -8.75
C CYS A 58 2.87 -3.36 -9.94
N PRO A 59 4.18 -3.07 -9.73
CA PRO A 59 5.13 -2.81 -10.80
C PRO A 59 5.23 -3.96 -11.82
N GLN A 60 5.70 -3.65 -13.02
CA GLN A 60 5.87 -4.62 -14.11
C GLN A 60 6.79 -5.82 -13.76
N PHE A 61 7.72 -5.63 -12.82
CA PHE A 61 8.69 -6.65 -12.40
C PHE A 61 8.50 -7.07 -10.93
N TYR A 62 7.26 -7.07 -10.44
CA TYR A 62 6.95 -7.42 -9.06
C TYR A 62 7.15 -8.91 -8.78
N THR A 63 7.94 -9.22 -7.77
CA THR A 63 8.31 -10.58 -7.34
C THR A 63 7.56 -11.00 -6.08
N LEU A 64 7.69 -12.28 -5.70
CA LEU A 64 7.17 -12.75 -4.41
C LEU A 64 7.92 -12.11 -3.22
N ASP A 65 9.21 -11.83 -3.36
CA ASP A 65 9.98 -11.16 -2.31
C ASP A 65 9.47 -9.72 -2.08
N ASP A 66 9.04 -9.03 -3.14
CA ASP A 66 8.41 -7.71 -3.03
C ASP A 66 7.07 -7.80 -2.30
N LEU A 67 6.30 -8.86 -2.52
CA LEU A 67 5.05 -9.14 -1.80
C LEU A 67 5.29 -9.39 -0.32
N ASP A 68 6.25 -10.26 0.01
CA ASP A 68 6.60 -10.56 1.40
C ASP A 68 7.09 -9.29 2.13
N SER A 69 7.86 -8.44 1.43
CA SER A 69 8.30 -7.14 1.93
C SER A 69 7.14 -6.17 2.19
N ASP A 70 6.23 -6.01 1.23
CA ASP A 70 5.03 -5.17 1.37
C ASP A 70 4.17 -5.68 2.55
N LEU A 71 3.95 -6.99 2.68
CA LEU A 71 3.17 -7.60 3.78
C LEU A 71 3.81 -7.39 5.15
N ALA A 72 5.13 -7.51 5.25
CA ALA A 72 5.86 -7.27 6.49
C ALA A 72 5.79 -5.79 6.90
N ALA A 73 5.98 -4.86 5.94
CA ALA A 73 5.83 -3.43 6.16
C ALA A 73 4.42 -3.06 6.64
N MET A 74 3.38 -3.60 5.99
CA MET A 74 1.99 -3.38 6.38
C MET A 74 1.68 -3.89 7.79
N THR A 75 2.19 -5.07 8.11
CA THR A 75 2.02 -5.66 9.45
C THR A 75 2.68 -4.78 10.50
N LEU A 76 3.89 -4.27 10.25
CA LEU A 76 4.56 -3.35 11.16
C LEU A 76 3.76 -2.06 11.39
N ILE A 77 3.30 -1.41 10.32
CA ILE A 77 2.49 -0.18 10.43
C ILE A 77 1.21 -0.43 11.24
N ARG A 78 0.55 -1.58 11.02
CA ARG A 78 -0.67 -1.96 11.74
C ARG A 78 -0.45 -2.43 13.18
N ALA A 79 0.75 -2.89 13.52
CA ALA A 79 1.09 -3.33 14.87
C ALA A 79 1.28 -2.14 15.83
N LEU A 80 1.47 -0.93 15.32
CA LEU A 80 1.60 0.28 16.12
C LEU A 80 0.24 0.72 16.68
N PRO A 81 0.09 0.89 18.01
CA PRO A 81 -1.15 1.35 18.62
C PRO A 81 -1.60 2.72 18.07
N PRO A 82 -2.80 2.83 17.48
CA PRO A 82 -3.27 4.11 16.95
C PRO A 82 -3.40 5.21 18.00
N SER A 83 -3.64 4.86 19.27
CA SER A 83 -3.72 5.81 20.38
C SER A 83 -2.42 6.57 20.64
N GLU A 84 -1.28 6.00 20.26
CA GLU A 84 0.05 6.52 20.58
C GLU A 84 0.79 6.97 19.31
N PHE A 85 0.58 6.27 18.20
CA PHE A 85 1.38 6.45 16.97
C PHE A 85 0.57 6.97 15.77
N GLN A 86 -0.64 7.52 15.96
CA GLN A 86 -1.45 8.03 14.82
C GLN A 86 -0.73 9.11 13.98
N PRO A 87 -0.02 10.10 14.57
CA PRO A 87 0.76 11.05 13.77
C PRO A 87 1.88 10.37 12.98
N PHE A 88 2.63 9.46 13.61
CA PHE A 88 3.75 8.75 13.00
C PHE A 88 3.30 7.80 11.87
N THR A 89 2.27 6.98 12.10
CA THR A 89 1.67 6.11 11.08
C THR A 89 1.12 6.90 9.89
N SER A 90 0.59 8.11 10.12
CA SER A 90 0.19 9.02 9.03
C SER A 90 1.40 9.48 8.21
N LEU A 91 2.55 9.77 8.84
CA LEU A 91 3.79 10.10 8.13
C LEU A 91 4.34 8.92 7.33
N LEU A 92 4.28 7.69 7.86
CA LEU A 92 4.70 6.49 7.13
C LEU A 92 3.93 6.30 5.82
N SER A 93 2.65 6.70 5.77
CA SER A 93 1.85 6.63 4.54
C SER A 93 2.31 7.57 3.43
N LEU A 94 3.08 8.61 3.78
CA LEU A 94 3.64 9.61 2.86
C LEU A 94 5.03 9.25 2.35
N LEU A 95 5.60 8.11 2.80
CA LEU A 95 6.92 7.68 2.35
C LEU A 95 6.91 7.40 0.83
N PRO A 96 8.02 7.73 0.14
CA PRO A 96 8.14 7.47 -1.29
C PRO A 96 8.14 5.97 -1.61
N GLN A 97 8.42 5.13 -0.61
CA GLN A 97 8.38 3.68 -0.70
C GLN A 97 7.95 3.09 0.64
N ILE A 98 7.06 2.09 0.61
CA ILE A 98 6.57 1.37 1.79
C ILE A 98 6.97 -0.09 1.65
N ASP A 99 8.26 -0.35 1.85
CA ASP A 99 8.84 -1.70 1.92
C ASP A 99 9.32 -2.01 3.35
N TYR A 100 9.61 -3.28 3.62
CA TYR A 100 9.97 -3.74 4.96
C TYR A 100 11.18 -3.01 5.56
N LEU A 101 12.23 -2.79 4.77
CA LEU A 101 13.47 -2.18 5.25
C LEU A 101 13.23 -0.72 5.62
N THR A 102 12.60 0.03 4.71
CA THR A 102 12.29 1.46 4.89
C THR A 102 11.41 1.69 6.12
N VAL A 103 10.34 0.90 6.29
CA VAL A 103 9.43 1.03 7.44
C VAL A 103 10.13 0.63 8.74
N LYS A 104 10.91 -0.45 8.73
CA LYS A 104 11.66 -0.89 9.91
C LYS A 104 12.63 0.18 10.39
N GLU A 105 13.40 0.78 9.49
CA GLU A 105 14.35 1.85 9.83
C GLU A 105 13.64 3.07 10.40
N ALA A 106 12.51 3.48 9.80
CA ALA A 106 11.71 4.59 10.32
C ALA A 106 11.20 4.33 11.75
N ILE A 107 10.70 3.12 12.02
CA ILE A 107 10.23 2.73 13.36
C ILE A 107 11.38 2.76 14.38
N LEU A 108 12.56 2.25 14.01
CA LEU A 108 13.72 2.27 14.90
C LEU A 108 14.22 3.69 15.20
N LEU A 109 14.05 4.64 14.29
CA LEU A 109 14.38 6.05 14.52
C LEU A 109 13.38 6.74 15.45
N GLU A 110 12.10 6.40 15.35
CA GLU A 110 11.04 6.91 16.22
C GLU A 110 11.25 6.47 17.68
N ASP A 111 11.68 5.23 17.92
CA ASP A 111 11.93 4.69 19.27
C ASP A 111 13.07 5.42 20.03
N VAL A 112 13.97 6.07 19.29
CA VAL A 112 15.13 6.77 19.85
C VAL A 112 14.88 8.30 19.99
N SER A 113 13.72 8.80 19.52
CA SER A 113 13.37 10.23 19.48
C SER A 113 12.59 10.69 20.72
#